data_AF-A0A8T3NPC1-F1
#
_entry.id   AF-A0A8T3NPC1-F1
#
_cell.length_a   1.000
_cell.length_b   1.000
_cell.length_c   1.000
_cell.angle_alpha   90.00
_cell.angle_beta   90.00
_cell.angle_gamma   90.00
#
_symmetry.space_group_name_H-M   'P 1'
#
loop_
_entity.id
_entity.type
_entity.pdbx_description
1 polymer ?
#
loop_
_entity_poly.entity_id
_entity_poly.type
_entity_poly.pdbx_seq_one_letter_code
_entity_poly.pdbx_strand_id
1 'polypeptide(L)'
;MQRRSDRGAFPAPPIAGESVSEPFPSTVPEPAHPSRRRGVHRFTVILLAAAVVGGLSVALDPTPVAAGRQPRAVIVLGPSGERMHENREQAELLARQATRAGMRVTRVFHPRATWERVRTQTRGANLVIYLGHGNGWPSPYGPFQEATKDGFGLNPREGASAWTTDWHGGNQIRQELRLARNAVVILYYACYSAGNSEPGRSTPSLKVATRRVDNYAAAFLDEKVGASAVFAFWTTQSLNIPRRLMGKGHTMDDVFQTPGPFEGSAGGWIGRRDSYHPSTRTAFRRIHLDPHPSWGYVRAVAGKLAMTTNEWLGLAPPG
;
A
#
# COMPACT_ATOMS: atom_id res chain seq x y z
N MET A 1 -16.07 44.34 19.79
CA MET A 1 -16.69 43.36 18.86
C MET A 1 -15.97 43.46 17.52
N GLN A 2 -14.89 42.69 17.33
CA GLN A 2 -14.29 42.34 16.02
C GLN A 2 -13.03 41.50 16.29
N ARG A 3 -13.13 40.18 16.08
CA ARG A 3 -11.96 39.27 16.05
C ARG A 3 -11.56 39.09 14.59
N ARG A 4 -10.33 39.49 14.26
CA ARG A 4 -9.67 39.19 12.98
C ARG A 4 -9.37 37.70 12.90
N SER A 5 -9.69 37.14 11.75
CA SER A 5 -9.45 35.75 11.36
C SER A 5 -8.11 35.66 10.61
N ASP A 6 -7.03 35.34 11.32
CA ASP A 6 -5.79 34.92 10.67
C ASP A 6 -5.81 33.39 10.54
N ARG A 7 -6.25 32.93 9.36
CA ARG A 7 -6.09 31.54 8.93
C ARG A 7 -4.64 31.35 8.51
N GLY A 8 -3.94 30.46 9.21
CA GLY A 8 -2.59 30.03 8.86
C GLY A 8 -2.54 29.45 7.45
N ALA A 9 -1.86 30.16 6.56
CA ALA A 9 -1.38 29.63 5.30
C ALA A 9 -0.19 28.71 5.60
N PHE A 10 -0.27 27.45 5.13
CA PHE A 10 0.88 26.54 5.17
C PHE A 10 1.95 27.03 4.19
N PRO A 11 3.22 27.15 4.61
CA PRO A 11 4.31 27.55 3.71
C PRO A 11 4.58 26.47 2.66
N ALA A 12 4.87 26.90 1.43
CA ALA A 12 5.28 26.05 0.33
C ALA A 12 6.73 25.55 0.53
N PRO A 13 7.05 24.29 0.18
CA PRO A 13 8.40 23.76 0.29
C PRO A 13 9.34 24.32 -0.81
N PRO A 14 10.65 24.45 -0.55
CA PRO A 14 11.63 24.91 -1.53
C PRO A 14 11.90 23.86 -2.63
N ILE A 15 12.23 24.38 -3.82
CA ILE A 15 12.47 23.65 -5.07
C ILE A 15 13.80 22.89 -4.96
N ALA A 16 13.78 21.57 -5.15
CA ALA A 16 15.00 20.76 -5.20
C ALA A 16 15.77 21.01 -6.51
N GLY A 17 17.04 21.40 -6.36
CA GLY A 17 17.98 21.66 -7.43
C GLY A 17 18.50 20.41 -8.15
N GLU A 18 19.17 20.68 -9.26
CA GLU A 18 19.66 19.77 -10.29
C GLU A 18 20.54 18.63 -9.78
N SER A 19 20.23 17.41 -10.21
CA SER A 19 21.13 16.26 -10.11
C SER A 19 21.82 16.02 -11.45
N VAL A 20 23.15 16.20 -11.45
CA VAL A 20 24.08 15.88 -12.55
C VAL A 20 24.00 14.39 -12.88
N SER A 21 23.77 14.07 -14.15
CA SER A 21 23.72 12.72 -14.72
C SER A 21 25.05 12.35 -15.35
N GLU A 22 25.73 11.34 -14.81
CA GLU A 22 26.86 10.64 -15.44
C GLU A 22 26.37 9.30 -16.04
N PRO A 23 26.84 8.88 -17.23
CA PRO A 23 26.34 7.70 -17.93
C PRO A 23 27.08 6.42 -17.52
N PHE A 24 26.35 5.34 -17.26
CA PHE A 24 26.92 3.99 -17.15
C PHE A 24 26.72 3.17 -18.45
N PRO A 25 27.73 2.42 -18.90
CA PRO A 25 27.67 1.64 -20.13
C PRO A 25 26.92 0.31 -19.96
N SER A 26 26.14 -0.02 -21.00
CA SER A 26 25.38 -1.27 -21.15
C SER A 26 26.24 -2.40 -21.71
N THR A 27 26.35 -3.52 -21.00
CA THR A 27 26.62 -4.83 -21.60
C THR A 27 25.83 -5.92 -20.87
N VAL A 28 24.84 -6.49 -21.55
CA VAL A 28 24.10 -7.68 -21.11
C VAL A 28 24.53 -8.84 -22.02
N PRO A 29 24.97 -10.00 -21.47
CA PRO A 29 25.11 -11.22 -22.26
C PRO A 29 23.76 -11.95 -22.38
N GLU A 30 23.54 -12.44 -23.60
CA GLU A 30 22.47 -13.30 -24.08
C GLU A 30 22.37 -14.64 -23.33
N PRO A 31 21.16 -15.13 -22.97
CA PRO A 31 21.01 -16.47 -22.37
C PRO A 31 20.85 -17.57 -23.44
N ALA A 32 21.70 -18.59 -23.34
CA ALA A 32 21.63 -19.81 -24.13
C ALA A 32 20.44 -20.71 -23.72
N HIS A 33 19.75 -21.25 -24.73
CA HIS A 33 18.71 -22.28 -24.61
C HIS A 33 19.26 -23.62 -24.08
N PRO A 34 18.49 -24.33 -23.22
CA PRO A 34 18.56 -25.78 -23.16
C PRO A 34 17.35 -26.48 -23.79
N SER A 35 17.71 -27.60 -24.39
CA SER A 35 16.98 -28.50 -25.26
C SER A 35 15.88 -29.32 -24.59
N ARG A 36 14.86 -29.60 -25.40
CA ARG A 36 13.80 -30.59 -25.22
C ARG A 36 14.40 -32.00 -25.07
N ARG A 37 14.03 -32.74 -24.03
CA ARG A 37 14.05 -34.22 -24.06
C ARG A 37 12.70 -34.78 -23.64
N ARG A 38 12.16 -35.60 -24.55
CA ARG A 38 10.95 -36.41 -24.42
C ARG A 38 11.28 -37.63 -23.57
N GLY A 39 10.44 -37.95 -22.60
CA GLY A 39 10.42 -39.21 -21.88
C GLY A 39 9.00 -39.75 -21.89
N VAL A 40 8.78 -40.83 -22.62
CA VAL A 40 7.55 -41.60 -22.71
C VAL A 40 7.59 -42.63 -21.59
N HIS A 41 6.60 -42.67 -20.70
CA HIS A 41 6.26 -43.91 -20.01
C HIS A 41 4.74 -44.11 -19.97
N ARG A 42 4.41 -45.34 -20.32
CA ARG A 42 3.11 -45.92 -20.61
C ARG A 42 2.52 -46.54 -19.33
N PHE A 43 1.19 -46.46 -19.26
CA PHE A 43 0.22 -47.38 -18.64
C PHE A 43 0.49 -47.96 -17.25
N THR A 44 -0.50 -47.88 -16.36
CA THR A 44 -1.36 -49.03 -15.99
C THR A 44 -2.56 -48.55 -15.16
N VAL A 45 -3.76 -48.88 -15.62
CA VAL A 45 -5.02 -48.80 -14.87
C VAL A 45 -5.13 -50.08 -14.05
N ILE A 46 -5.34 -49.97 -12.73
CA ILE A 46 -5.85 -51.06 -11.90
C ILE A 46 -7.09 -50.55 -11.18
N LEU A 47 -8.24 -51.03 -11.64
CA LEU A 47 -9.49 -51.07 -10.90
C LEU A 47 -9.39 -52.23 -9.91
N LEU A 48 -9.54 -51.95 -8.61
CA LEU A 48 -10.01 -52.95 -7.67
C LEU A 48 -10.98 -52.30 -6.69
N ALA A 49 -12.23 -52.71 -6.80
CA ALA A 49 -13.28 -52.45 -5.85
C ALA A 49 -13.10 -53.38 -4.64
N ALA A 50 -13.16 -52.82 -3.44
CA ALA A 50 -13.46 -53.57 -2.22
C ALA A 50 -14.34 -52.70 -1.34
N ALA A 51 -15.61 -53.10 -1.23
CA ALA A 51 -16.57 -52.53 -0.30
C ALA A 51 -16.16 -52.89 1.14
N VAL A 52 -15.90 -51.88 1.96
CA VAL A 52 -15.86 -52.01 3.42
C VAL A 52 -16.98 -51.13 3.97
N VAL A 53 -18.09 -51.80 4.31
CA VAL A 53 -19.13 -51.24 5.16
C VAL A 53 -18.58 -51.29 6.58
N GLY A 54 -18.02 -50.17 7.04
CA GLY A 54 -17.65 -49.93 8.41
C GLY A 54 -18.15 -48.55 8.79
N GLY A 55 -19.13 -48.49 9.69
CA GLY A 55 -19.69 -47.24 10.21
C GLY A 55 -18.60 -46.44 10.90
N LEU A 56 -18.04 -45.47 10.18
CA LEU A 56 -17.14 -44.47 10.73
C LEU A 56 -18.02 -43.35 11.28
N SER A 57 -18.30 -43.40 12.58
CA SER A 57 -18.72 -42.22 13.32
C SER A 57 -17.59 -41.20 13.22
N VAL A 58 -17.65 -40.32 12.22
CA VAL A 58 -16.83 -39.13 12.17
C VAL A 58 -17.31 -38.26 13.32
N ALA A 59 -16.67 -38.40 14.47
CA ALA A 59 -16.69 -37.36 15.47
C ALA A 59 -16.16 -36.11 14.76
N LEU A 60 -17.08 -35.21 14.39
CA LEU A 60 -16.72 -33.86 14.01
C LEU A 60 -16.17 -33.23 15.28
N ASP A 61 -14.87 -33.40 15.51
CA ASP A 61 -14.15 -32.56 16.44
C ASP A 61 -14.46 -31.12 16.00
N PRO A 62 -15.10 -30.30 16.84
CA PRO A 62 -15.22 -28.89 16.53
C PRO A 62 -13.79 -28.39 16.38
N THR A 63 -13.38 -28.11 15.14
CA THR A 63 -12.12 -27.44 14.89
C THR A 63 -12.18 -26.17 15.72
N PRO A 64 -11.25 -25.98 16.67
CA PRO A 64 -11.25 -24.75 17.43
C PRO A 64 -11.17 -23.63 16.41
N VAL A 65 -12.19 -22.76 16.38
CA VAL A 65 -12.14 -21.52 15.62
C VAL A 65 -10.90 -20.82 16.13
N ALA A 66 -9.84 -20.84 15.32
CA ALA A 66 -8.56 -20.29 15.70
C ALA A 66 -8.84 -18.87 16.19
N ALA A 67 -8.65 -18.62 17.48
CA ALA A 67 -8.67 -17.29 18.02
C ALA A 67 -7.71 -16.48 17.16
N GLY A 68 -8.26 -15.58 16.34
CA GLY A 68 -7.52 -14.97 15.23
C GLY A 68 -6.20 -14.40 15.74
N ARG A 69 -5.07 -14.81 15.14
CA ARG A 69 -3.75 -14.28 15.51
C ARG A 69 -3.83 -12.75 15.50
N GLN A 70 -3.37 -12.14 16.59
CA GLN A 70 -3.31 -10.69 16.72
C GLN A 70 -2.70 -10.05 15.45
N PRO A 71 -3.44 -9.18 14.73
CA PRO A 71 -2.96 -8.60 13.48
C PRO A 71 -1.66 -7.83 13.69
N ARG A 72 -0.75 -7.93 12.71
CA ARG A 72 0.53 -7.22 12.74
C ARG A 72 0.46 -5.96 11.88
N ALA A 73 0.87 -4.84 12.47
CA ALA A 73 1.05 -3.58 11.76
C ALA A 73 2.52 -3.18 11.73
N VAL A 74 3.00 -2.73 10.57
CA VAL A 74 4.33 -2.15 10.42
C VAL A 74 4.20 -0.73 9.93
N ILE A 75 4.70 0.21 10.72
CA ILE A 75 4.71 1.63 10.38
C ILE A 75 6.11 1.97 9.90
N VAL A 76 6.22 2.38 8.65
CA VAL A 76 7.46 2.75 7.97
C VAL A 76 7.49 4.26 7.80
N LEU A 77 8.57 4.88 8.24
CA LEU A 77 8.80 6.31 8.09
C LEU A 77 10.15 6.53 7.40
N GLY A 78 10.11 6.91 6.13
CA GLY A 78 11.30 7.21 5.32
C GLY A 78 11.91 8.60 5.64
N PRO A 79 13.08 8.92 5.07
CA PRO A 79 13.61 10.28 5.06
C PRO A 79 12.60 11.23 4.39
N SER A 80 12.43 12.44 4.94
CA SER A 80 11.46 13.42 4.43
C SER A 80 11.89 14.89 4.59
N GLY A 81 13.21 15.11 4.65
CA GLY A 81 13.84 16.43 4.71
C GLY A 81 13.30 17.30 5.83
N GLU A 82 12.85 18.50 5.47
CA GLU A 82 12.27 19.48 6.38
C GLU A 82 11.03 18.99 7.15
N ARG A 83 10.26 18.04 6.59
CA ARG A 83 9.02 17.52 7.22
C ARG A 83 9.27 16.37 8.18
N MET A 84 10.53 16.08 8.51
CA MET A 84 10.89 14.89 9.26
C MET A 84 10.28 14.89 10.66
N HIS A 85 10.18 16.06 11.30
CA HIS A 85 9.59 16.18 12.63
C HIS A 85 8.09 15.87 12.61
N GLU A 86 7.32 16.53 11.76
CA GLU A 86 5.87 16.37 11.65
C GLU A 86 5.51 14.94 11.21
N ASN A 87 6.23 14.40 10.22
CA ASN A 87 6.01 13.03 9.77
C ASN A 87 6.30 12.00 10.87
N ARG A 88 7.25 12.28 11.76
CA ARG A 88 7.55 11.42 12.91
C ARG A 88 6.43 11.45 13.95
N GLU A 89 5.91 12.62 14.28
CA GLU A 89 4.76 12.73 15.19
C GLU A 89 3.54 11.97 14.67
N GLN A 90 3.30 12.07 13.36
CA GLN A 90 2.21 11.36 12.67
C GLN A 90 2.43 9.85 12.64
N ALA A 91 3.65 9.39 12.32
CA ALA A 91 3.97 7.98 12.36
C ALA A 91 3.80 7.39 13.77
N GLU A 92 4.19 8.14 14.82
CA GLU A 92 3.96 7.73 16.20
C GLU A 92 2.48 7.74 16.58
N LEU A 93 1.68 8.69 16.09
CA LEU A 93 0.24 8.70 16.28
C LEU A 93 -0.41 7.45 15.67
N LEU A 94 -0.05 7.10 14.42
CA LEU A 94 -0.55 5.91 13.72
C LEU A 94 -0.14 4.62 14.44
N ALA A 95 1.11 4.55 14.94
CA ALA A 95 1.58 3.42 15.74
C ALA A 95 0.77 3.26 17.05
N ARG A 96 0.48 4.37 17.75
CA ARG A 96 -0.38 4.36 18.95
C ARG A 96 -1.83 3.98 18.63
N GLN A 97 -2.37 4.46 17.50
CA GLN A 97 -3.71 4.09 17.05
C GLN A 97 -3.81 2.59 16.75
N ALA A 98 -2.85 2.02 16.01
CA ALA A 98 -2.80 0.59 15.74
C ALA A 98 -2.63 -0.26 17.02
N THR A 99 -1.76 0.18 17.94
CA THR A 99 -1.59 -0.49 19.25
C THR A 99 -2.90 -0.50 20.04
N ARG A 100 -3.58 0.65 20.14
CA ARG A 100 -4.87 0.78 20.84
C ARG A 100 -6.00 0.01 20.16
N ALA A 101 -5.92 -0.21 18.86
CA ALA A 101 -6.84 -1.07 18.12
C ALA A 101 -6.58 -2.56 18.36
N GLY A 102 -5.53 -2.93 19.12
CA GLY A 102 -5.21 -4.31 19.48
C GLY A 102 -4.20 -4.97 18.54
N MET A 103 -3.49 -4.23 17.70
CA MET A 103 -2.48 -4.79 16.79
C MET A 103 -1.10 -4.91 17.46
N ARG A 104 -0.29 -5.87 16.99
CA ARG A 104 1.15 -5.91 17.30
C ARG A 104 1.91 -5.00 16.33
N VAL A 105 2.52 -3.95 16.84
CA VAL A 105 3.12 -2.88 16.03
C VAL A 105 4.65 -2.94 16.00
N THR A 106 5.22 -2.92 14.78
CA THR A 106 6.66 -2.66 14.56
C THR A 106 6.82 -1.27 13.95
N ARG A 107 7.77 -0.48 14.48
CA ARG A 107 8.20 0.80 13.90
C ARG A 107 9.50 0.61 13.11
N VAL A 108 9.52 1.06 11.86
CA VAL A 108 10.71 1.10 11.00
C VAL A 108 10.90 2.55 10.56
N PHE A 109 11.46 3.36 11.45
CA PHE A 109 11.54 4.81 11.27
C PHE A 109 12.95 5.26 10.91
N HIS A 110 13.02 6.34 10.13
CA HIS A 110 14.21 7.14 9.93
C HIS A 110 14.93 7.43 11.28
N PRO A 111 16.28 7.31 11.33
CA PRO A 111 17.21 7.07 10.23
C PRO A 111 17.52 5.58 9.98
N ARG A 112 16.66 4.66 10.45
CA ARG A 112 16.83 3.21 10.34
C ARG A 112 15.81 2.55 9.41
N ALA A 113 15.16 3.34 8.56
CA ALA A 113 14.20 2.82 7.59
C ALA A 113 14.92 2.43 6.31
N THR A 114 15.78 1.42 6.38
CA THR A 114 16.48 0.84 5.20
C THR A 114 15.62 -0.23 4.53
N TRP A 115 15.91 -0.53 3.26
CA TRP A 115 15.21 -1.59 2.52
C TRP A 115 15.20 -2.92 3.26
N GLU A 116 16.37 -3.38 3.72
CA GLU A 116 16.51 -4.66 4.41
C GLU A 116 15.60 -4.74 5.64
N ARG A 117 15.53 -3.66 6.43
CA ARG A 117 14.68 -3.60 7.61
C ARG A 117 13.20 -3.57 7.23
N VAL A 118 12.82 -2.78 6.23
CA VAL A 118 11.43 -2.76 5.73
C VAL A 118 11.02 -4.14 5.23
N ARG A 119 11.80 -4.77 4.36
CA ARG A 119 11.57 -6.12 3.83
C ARG A 119 11.42 -7.15 4.94
N THR A 120 12.32 -7.13 5.92
CA THR A 120 12.35 -8.12 7.00
C THR A 120 11.15 -7.95 7.94
N GLN A 121 10.86 -6.71 8.34
CA GLN A 121 9.83 -6.45 9.35
C GLN A 121 8.41 -6.55 8.80
N THR A 122 8.20 -6.18 7.52
CA THR A 122 6.90 -6.27 6.85
C THR A 122 6.52 -7.70 6.45
N ARG A 123 7.45 -8.66 6.50
CA ARG A 123 7.15 -10.07 6.22
C ARG A 123 5.99 -10.56 7.09
N GLY A 124 4.88 -10.97 6.48
CA GLY A 124 3.67 -11.42 7.16
C GLY A 124 2.94 -10.34 7.96
N ALA A 125 3.08 -9.05 7.61
CA ALA A 125 2.28 -7.97 8.18
C ALA A 125 0.89 -7.94 7.55
N ASN A 126 -0.16 -7.71 8.35
CA ASN A 126 -1.54 -7.51 7.88
C ASN A 126 -1.77 -6.07 7.45
N LEU A 127 -1.06 -5.12 8.06
CA LEU A 127 -1.12 -3.70 7.77
C LEU A 127 0.29 -3.14 7.62
N VAL A 128 0.54 -2.46 6.51
CA VAL A 128 1.75 -1.64 6.32
C VAL A 128 1.31 -0.21 6.12
N ILE A 129 1.84 0.71 6.93
CA ILE A 129 1.60 2.14 6.76
C ILE A 129 2.94 2.79 6.44
N TYR A 130 3.02 3.53 5.34
CA TYR A 130 4.21 4.23 4.90
C TYR A 130 3.99 5.74 4.90
N LEU A 131 4.94 6.47 5.49
CA LEU A 131 5.05 7.92 5.44
C LEU A 131 6.43 8.26 4.87
N GLY A 132 6.47 9.00 3.77
CA GLY A 132 7.74 9.43 3.19
C GLY A 132 7.59 9.89 1.74
N HIS A 133 8.72 10.10 1.08
CA HIS A 133 8.73 10.47 -0.33
C HIS A 133 8.16 9.36 -1.22
N GLY A 134 7.53 9.74 -2.32
CA GLY A 134 7.09 8.82 -3.36
C GLY A 134 7.69 9.21 -4.70
N ASN A 135 7.79 8.23 -5.59
CA ASN A 135 8.27 8.42 -6.95
C ASN A 135 7.25 7.86 -7.94
N GLY A 136 6.01 8.32 -7.84
CA GLY A 136 4.94 7.74 -8.64
C GLY A 136 5.02 8.12 -10.12
N TRP A 137 4.38 7.32 -10.97
CA TRP A 137 4.33 7.58 -12.41
C TRP A 137 2.91 7.47 -12.99
N PRO A 138 2.47 8.31 -13.96
CA PRO A 138 3.20 9.39 -14.64
C PRO A 138 3.63 10.56 -13.76
N SER A 139 4.87 11.01 -13.93
CA SER A 139 5.45 12.20 -13.28
C SER A 139 6.32 12.98 -14.27
N PRO A 140 6.66 14.25 -14.00
CA PRO A 140 7.61 15.01 -14.80
C PRO A 140 9.05 14.49 -14.67
N TYR A 141 9.30 13.59 -13.71
CA TYR A 141 10.65 13.10 -13.38
C TYR A 141 11.00 11.85 -14.18
N GLY A 142 11.50 12.02 -15.40
CA GLY A 142 12.03 10.91 -16.20
C GLY A 142 10.98 9.88 -16.67
N PRO A 143 11.40 8.92 -17.52
CA PRO A 143 10.50 7.91 -18.08
C PRO A 143 10.04 6.89 -17.02
N PHE A 144 9.02 6.11 -17.38
CA PHE A 144 8.58 4.98 -16.56
C PHE A 144 9.67 3.90 -16.49
N GLN A 145 9.98 3.45 -15.29
CA GLN A 145 10.72 2.22 -15.00
C GLN A 145 10.39 1.76 -13.59
N GLU A 146 10.44 0.47 -13.32
CA GLU A 146 9.97 -0.09 -12.05
C GLU A 146 11.09 -0.34 -11.02
N ALA A 147 12.33 0.03 -11.33
CA ALA A 147 13.43 -0.01 -10.37
C ALA A 147 13.27 1.05 -9.27
N THR A 148 12.80 2.26 -9.61
CA THR A 148 12.62 3.35 -8.62
C THR A 148 11.20 3.92 -8.55
N LYS A 149 10.35 3.70 -9.57
CA LYS A 149 8.98 4.24 -9.56
C LYS A 149 8.05 3.40 -8.71
N ASP A 150 7.02 4.06 -8.18
CA ASP A 150 5.83 3.39 -7.64
C ASP A 150 6.12 2.48 -6.44
N GLY A 151 6.94 2.97 -5.50
CA GLY A 151 7.36 2.21 -4.33
C GLY A 151 7.76 3.06 -3.12
N PHE A 152 8.88 2.75 -2.47
CA PHE A 152 9.34 3.43 -1.26
C PHE A 152 10.56 4.32 -1.50
N GLY A 153 10.61 5.45 -0.79
CA GLY A 153 11.81 6.25 -0.58
C GLY A 153 12.34 6.00 0.83
N LEU A 154 13.48 5.33 0.94
CA LEU A 154 14.03 4.81 2.20
C LEU A 154 15.41 5.39 2.49
N ASN A 155 15.91 5.12 3.69
CA ASN A 155 17.30 5.43 4.01
C ASN A 155 18.24 4.51 3.20
N PRO A 156 19.26 5.04 2.50
CA PRO A 156 20.26 4.19 1.79
C PRO A 156 21.07 3.31 2.76
N ARG A 157 21.25 3.79 3.98
CA ARG A 157 21.90 3.08 5.09
C ARG A 157 21.42 3.61 6.42
N GLU A 158 21.64 2.85 7.48
CA GLU A 158 21.35 3.31 8.84
C GLU A 158 22.16 4.58 9.16
N GLY A 159 21.49 5.56 9.77
CA GLY A 159 22.08 6.86 10.13
C GLY A 159 22.19 7.85 8.97
N ALA A 160 21.69 7.52 7.77
CA ALA A 160 21.68 8.46 6.64
C ALA A 160 20.82 9.70 6.92
N SER A 161 21.17 10.81 6.26
CA SER A 161 20.48 12.10 6.35
C SER A 161 18.99 12.00 6.00
N ALA A 162 18.18 12.89 6.58
CA ALA A 162 16.76 13.04 6.22
C ALA A 162 16.56 13.54 4.77
N TRP A 163 17.62 14.00 4.10
CA TRP A 163 17.60 14.52 2.73
C TRP A 163 18.06 13.51 1.68
N THR A 164 18.60 12.36 2.09
CA THR A 164 19.10 11.34 1.18
C THR A 164 18.15 10.16 1.13
N THR A 165 17.66 9.86 -0.07
CA THR A 165 16.67 8.81 -0.32
C THR A 165 17.24 7.77 -1.26
N ASP A 166 17.11 6.50 -0.89
CA ASP A 166 17.25 5.36 -1.79
C ASP A 166 15.87 4.90 -2.25
N TRP A 167 15.73 4.59 -3.54
CA TRP A 167 14.43 4.35 -4.16
C TRP A 167 14.24 2.88 -4.46
N HIS A 168 13.18 2.30 -3.89
CA HIS A 168 12.81 0.90 -4.08
C HIS A 168 11.46 0.83 -4.79
N GLY A 169 11.50 0.71 -6.11
CA GLY A 169 10.32 0.71 -6.97
C GLY A 169 9.56 -0.62 -7.02
N GLY A 170 8.55 -0.67 -7.88
CA GLY A 170 7.63 -1.79 -8.01
C GLY A 170 8.30 -3.16 -8.28
N ASN A 171 9.42 -3.20 -9.00
CA ASN A 171 10.13 -4.46 -9.25
C ASN A 171 10.66 -5.08 -7.96
N GLN A 172 11.30 -4.28 -7.13
CA GLN A 172 11.90 -4.75 -5.89
C GLN A 172 10.83 -5.16 -4.88
N ILE A 173 9.71 -4.41 -4.83
CA ILE A 173 8.53 -4.77 -4.05
C ILE A 173 8.01 -6.16 -4.45
N ARG A 174 7.76 -6.40 -5.73
CA ARG A 174 7.26 -7.70 -6.23
C ARG A 174 8.22 -8.84 -5.92
N GLN A 175 9.52 -8.61 -6.08
CA GLN A 175 10.52 -9.64 -5.90
C GLN A 175 10.71 -10.03 -4.43
N GLU A 176 10.63 -9.08 -3.50
CA GLU A 176 11.17 -9.32 -2.15
C GLU A 176 10.16 -9.12 -1.00
N LEU A 177 9.08 -8.36 -1.19
CA LEU A 177 8.08 -8.19 -0.13
C LEU A 177 7.11 -9.37 -0.08
N ARG A 178 6.80 -9.82 1.13
CA ARG A 178 5.90 -10.95 1.41
C ARG A 178 5.01 -10.62 2.59
N LEU A 179 3.93 -9.88 2.36
CA LEU A 179 2.96 -9.50 3.38
C LEU A 179 2.06 -10.69 3.75
N ALA A 180 1.19 -10.52 4.75
CA ALA A 180 0.13 -11.50 4.98
C ALA A 180 -0.84 -11.52 3.79
N ARG A 181 -1.51 -12.66 3.56
CA ARG A 181 -2.64 -12.71 2.62
C ARG A 181 -3.67 -11.65 3.02
N ASN A 182 -4.24 -11.00 2.00
CA ASN A 182 -5.25 -9.95 2.16
C ASN A 182 -4.73 -8.69 2.89
N ALA A 183 -3.41 -8.48 2.97
CA ALA A 183 -2.87 -7.32 3.65
C ALA A 183 -3.38 -5.99 3.08
N VAL A 184 -3.37 -4.96 3.93
CA VAL A 184 -3.68 -3.58 3.55
C VAL A 184 -2.40 -2.76 3.60
N VAL A 185 -2.18 -1.96 2.57
CA VAL A 185 -1.10 -0.96 2.52
C VAL A 185 -1.73 0.42 2.57
N ILE A 186 -1.16 1.33 3.36
CA ILE A 186 -1.57 2.73 3.41
C ILE A 186 -0.35 3.60 3.12
N LEU A 187 -0.45 4.46 2.11
CA LEU A 187 0.59 5.37 1.66
C LEU A 187 0.18 6.79 2.04
N TYR A 188 1.03 7.47 2.82
CA TYR A 188 0.91 8.88 3.15
C TYR A 188 2.07 9.64 2.53
N TYR A 189 1.77 10.80 1.93
CA TYR A 189 2.74 11.74 1.35
C TYR A 189 3.57 11.20 0.16
N ALA A 190 3.36 9.95 -0.23
CA ALA A 190 4.00 9.36 -1.39
C ALA A 190 3.55 10.10 -2.66
N CYS A 191 4.42 10.93 -3.22
CA CYS A 191 4.10 11.78 -4.37
C CYS A 191 3.46 10.97 -5.50
N TYR A 192 2.36 11.51 -6.04
CA TYR A 192 1.55 10.94 -7.11
C TYR A 192 0.72 9.69 -6.75
N SER A 193 0.95 9.05 -5.60
CA SER A 193 0.25 7.79 -5.23
C SER A 193 -1.28 7.91 -5.16
N ALA A 194 -1.80 9.07 -4.78
CA ALA A 194 -3.24 9.34 -4.71
C ALA A 194 -3.83 9.90 -6.01
N GLY A 195 -3.02 10.00 -7.07
CA GLY A 195 -3.40 10.63 -8.33
C GLY A 195 -3.15 12.15 -8.39
N ASN A 196 -2.73 12.77 -7.27
CA ASN A 196 -2.46 14.21 -7.17
C ASN A 196 -1.32 14.68 -8.10
N SER A 197 -1.25 15.99 -8.34
CA SER A 197 -0.02 16.65 -8.83
C SER A 197 0.80 17.20 -7.65
N GLU A 198 1.98 17.72 -7.93
CA GLU A 198 2.76 18.52 -6.96
C GLU A 198 2.02 19.79 -6.51
N PRO A 199 2.30 20.31 -5.30
CA PRO A 199 1.83 21.62 -4.88
C PRO A 199 2.12 22.69 -5.93
N GLY A 200 1.14 23.56 -6.20
CA GLY A 200 1.26 24.64 -7.20
C GLY A 200 1.10 24.21 -8.66
N ARG A 201 0.96 22.92 -8.95
CA ARG A 201 0.64 22.42 -10.30
C ARG A 201 -0.87 22.26 -10.50
N SER A 202 -1.30 22.31 -11.75
CA SER A 202 -2.70 22.06 -12.11
C SER A 202 -3.12 20.65 -11.72
N THR A 203 -4.40 20.51 -11.33
CA THR A 203 -5.04 19.20 -11.16
C THR A 203 -4.88 18.40 -12.46
N PRO A 204 -4.40 17.15 -12.39
CA PRO A 204 -4.23 16.34 -13.59
C PRO A 204 -5.59 15.93 -14.17
N SER A 205 -5.62 15.42 -15.40
CA SER A 205 -6.83 14.80 -15.93
C SER A 205 -7.17 13.52 -15.18
N LEU A 206 -8.44 13.10 -15.23
CA LEU A 206 -8.90 11.84 -14.65
C LEU A 206 -8.07 10.64 -15.14
N LYS A 207 -7.79 10.59 -16.44
CA LYS A 207 -6.96 9.53 -17.05
C LYS A 207 -5.56 9.47 -16.43
N VAL A 208 -4.92 10.61 -16.18
CA VAL A 208 -3.60 10.67 -15.54
C VAL A 208 -3.67 10.27 -14.08
N ALA A 209 -4.67 10.77 -13.34
CA ALA A 209 -4.87 10.43 -11.93
C ALA A 209 -5.12 8.93 -11.74
N THR A 210 -6.04 8.34 -12.51
CA THR A 210 -6.31 6.89 -12.49
C THR A 210 -5.04 6.11 -12.78
N ARG A 211 -4.26 6.50 -13.81
CA ARG A 211 -3.01 5.81 -14.17
C ARG A 211 -1.97 5.86 -13.05
N ARG A 212 -1.83 7.01 -12.37
CA ARG A 212 -0.92 7.18 -11.23
C ARG A 212 -1.27 6.22 -10.09
N VAL A 213 -2.54 6.17 -9.70
CA VAL A 213 -2.99 5.26 -8.62
C VAL A 213 -2.80 3.81 -9.03
N ASP A 214 -3.16 3.46 -10.26
CA ASP A 214 -3.04 2.10 -10.79
C ASP A 214 -1.59 1.61 -10.76
N ASN A 215 -0.65 2.42 -11.25
CA ASN A 215 0.76 2.07 -11.25
C ASN A 215 1.34 1.95 -9.85
N TYR A 216 1.05 2.91 -8.97
CA TYR A 216 1.58 2.91 -7.60
C TYR A 216 1.12 1.68 -6.81
N ALA A 217 -0.15 1.30 -6.96
CA ALA A 217 -0.71 0.16 -6.25
C ALA A 217 -0.27 -1.21 -6.82
N ALA A 218 0.05 -1.27 -8.12
CA ALA A 218 0.21 -2.53 -8.86
C ALA A 218 1.17 -3.52 -8.20
N ALA A 219 2.35 -3.06 -7.78
CA ALA A 219 3.37 -3.95 -7.20
C ALA A 219 2.94 -4.52 -5.85
N PHE A 220 2.24 -3.74 -5.03
CA PHE A 220 1.72 -4.19 -3.74
C PHE A 220 0.57 -5.19 -3.91
N LEU A 221 -0.27 -4.97 -4.92
CA LEU A 221 -1.43 -5.81 -5.25
C LEU A 221 -1.07 -7.12 -5.97
N ASP A 222 0.20 -7.30 -6.34
CA ASP A 222 0.71 -8.57 -6.85
C ASP A 222 0.45 -9.68 -5.83
N GLU A 223 -0.06 -10.82 -6.30
CA GLU A 223 -0.43 -11.95 -5.45
C GLU A 223 0.75 -12.51 -4.66
N LYS A 224 1.97 -12.40 -5.19
CA LYS A 224 3.20 -12.81 -4.50
C LYS A 224 3.55 -11.88 -3.34
N VAL A 225 3.13 -10.61 -3.39
CA VAL A 225 3.33 -9.65 -2.31
C VAL A 225 2.24 -9.78 -1.26
N GLY A 226 0.99 -9.96 -1.67
CA GLY A 226 -0.12 -10.38 -0.80
C GLY A 226 -1.08 -9.27 -0.36
N ALA A 227 -0.83 -7.99 -0.70
CA ALA A 227 -1.80 -6.95 -0.40
C ALA A 227 -3.06 -7.13 -1.25
N SER A 228 -4.22 -6.81 -0.68
CA SER A 228 -5.49 -6.82 -1.41
C SER A 228 -6.13 -5.44 -1.53
N ALA A 229 -5.68 -4.47 -0.75
CA ALA A 229 -6.04 -3.06 -0.92
C ALA A 229 -4.85 -2.14 -0.59
N VAL A 230 -4.72 -1.08 -1.38
CA VAL A 230 -3.72 -0.01 -1.21
C VAL A 230 -4.48 1.31 -1.12
N PHE A 231 -4.40 1.95 0.04
CA PHE A 231 -4.94 3.28 0.29
C PHE A 231 -3.84 4.29 0.06
N ALA A 232 -4.13 5.38 -0.63
CA ALA A 232 -3.18 6.44 -0.90
C ALA A 232 -3.79 7.78 -0.50
N PHE A 233 -3.05 8.52 0.32
CA PHE A 233 -3.46 9.80 0.84
C PHE A 233 -2.33 10.81 0.64
N TRP A 234 -2.64 11.89 -0.09
CA TRP A 234 -1.68 12.96 -0.32
C TRP A 234 -1.23 13.64 1.00
N THR A 235 -2.10 13.62 2.00
CA THR A 235 -1.84 14.14 3.35
C THR A 235 -2.33 13.17 4.43
N THR A 236 -1.92 13.39 5.68
CA THR A 236 -2.46 12.66 6.83
C THR A 236 -3.96 12.77 6.92
N GLN A 237 -4.57 11.67 7.35
CA GLN A 237 -6.00 11.60 7.58
C GLN A 237 -6.31 11.83 9.05
N SER A 238 -7.44 12.49 9.32
CA SER A 238 -7.98 12.60 10.68
C SER A 238 -8.60 11.28 11.18
N LEU A 239 -8.69 10.30 10.29
CA LEU A 239 -9.30 9.00 10.51
C LEU A 239 -8.39 8.07 11.32
N ASN A 240 -8.98 7.35 12.27
CA ASN A 240 -8.34 6.19 12.88
C ASN A 240 -8.61 4.93 12.05
N ILE A 241 -7.98 4.84 10.87
CA ILE A 241 -8.11 3.69 9.97
C ILE A 241 -7.73 2.37 10.64
N PRO A 242 -6.67 2.27 11.49
CA PRO A 242 -6.38 1.03 12.21
C PRO A 242 -7.57 0.54 13.04
N ARG A 243 -8.29 1.43 13.73
CA ARG A 243 -9.51 1.06 14.47
C ARG A 243 -10.63 0.63 13.53
N ARG A 244 -10.81 1.34 12.41
CA ARG A 244 -11.85 1.01 11.41
C ARG A 244 -11.64 -0.37 10.80
N LEU A 245 -10.40 -0.73 10.47
CA LEU A 245 -10.03 -2.05 9.96
C LEU A 245 -10.29 -3.18 10.97
N MET A 246 -10.12 -2.91 12.27
CA MET A 246 -10.42 -3.88 13.33
C MET A 246 -11.92 -4.05 13.59
N GLY A 247 -12.77 -3.16 13.08
CA GLY A 247 -14.22 -3.34 13.09
C GLY A 247 -14.65 -4.46 12.15
N LYS A 248 -15.76 -5.14 12.44
CA LYS A 248 -16.27 -6.24 11.61
C LYS A 248 -17.29 -5.76 10.58
N GLY A 249 -17.39 -6.47 9.44
CA GLY A 249 -18.46 -6.28 8.46
C GLY A 249 -18.33 -5.06 7.55
N HIS A 250 -17.20 -4.36 7.53
CA HIS A 250 -16.97 -3.27 6.58
C HIS A 250 -16.20 -3.78 5.37
N THR A 251 -16.54 -3.33 4.18
CA THR A 251 -15.70 -3.51 3.00
C THR A 251 -14.53 -2.51 3.02
N MET A 252 -13.49 -2.74 2.22
CA MET A 252 -12.42 -1.75 2.05
C MET A 252 -12.95 -0.43 1.47
N ASP A 253 -14.03 -0.48 0.68
CA ASP A 253 -14.73 0.72 0.20
C ASP A 253 -15.37 1.48 1.37
N ASP A 254 -16.08 0.80 2.28
CA ASP A 254 -16.67 1.40 3.49
C ASP A 254 -15.61 1.97 4.45
N VAL A 255 -14.41 1.37 4.45
CA VAL A 255 -13.25 1.90 5.21
C VAL A 255 -12.78 3.19 4.55
N PHE A 256 -12.64 3.22 3.22
CA PHE A 256 -12.21 4.40 2.47
C PHE A 256 -13.22 5.56 2.54
N GLN A 257 -14.51 5.24 2.54
CA GLN A 257 -15.62 6.20 2.65
C GLN A 257 -15.88 6.64 4.10
N THR A 258 -15.00 6.34 5.06
CA THR A 258 -15.18 6.81 6.44
C THR A 258 -15.16 8.35 6.48
N PRO A 259 -16.24 9.00 6.96
CA PRO A 259 -16.31 10.45 7.03
C PRO A 259 -15.30 11.00 8.05
N GLY A 260 -14.74 12.17 7.73
CA GLY A 260 -13.92 12.92 8.66
C GLY A 260 -14.76 13.72 9.65
N PRO A 261 -14.14 14.39 10.64
CA PRO A 261 -14.84 15.27 11.59
C PRO A 261 -15.39 16.54 10.93
N PHE A 262 -14.92 16.87 9.71
CA PHE A 262 -15.37 18.03 8.94
C PHE A 262 -15.81 17.58 7.55
N GLU A 263 -17.05 17.87 7.19
CA GLU A 263 -17.59 17.54 5.86
C GLU A 263 -16.76 18.19 4.76
N GLY A 264 -16.49 17.45 3.69
CA GLY A 264 -15.74 17.94 2.53
C GLY A 264 -14.24 18.15 2.75
N SER A 265 -13.71 17.83 3.95
CA SER A 265 -12.28 17.90 4.22
C SER A 265 -11.51 16.73 3.59
N ALA A 266 -10.31 17.01 3.07
CA ALA A 266 -9.38 15.97 2.62
C ALA A 266 -8.87 15.04 3.75
N GLY A 267 -9.23 15.33 5.00
CA GLY A 267 -8.96 14.50 6.17
C GLY A 267 -9.96 13.36 6.39
N GLY A 268 -10.97 13.22 5.52
CA GLY A 268 -12.03 12.21 5.55
C GLY A 268 -12.65 11.98 4.16
N TRP A 269 -13.67 11.13 4.07
CA TRP A 269 -14.44 10.95 2.82
C TRP A 269 -15.13 12.25 2.39
N ILE A 270 -14.95 12.62 1.12
CA ILE A 270 -15.50 13.85 0.53
C ILE A 270 -16.80 13.53 -0.21
N GLY A 271 -16.84 12.49 -1.04
CA GLY A 271 -18.06 11.90 -1.61
C GLY A 271 -18.82 12.76 -2.61
N ARG A 272 -18.23 13.85 -3.11
CA ARG A 272 -18.91 14.78 -4.03
C ARG A 272 -18.71 14.45 -5.51
N ARG A 273 -17.59 13.83 -5.86
CA ARG A 273 -17.14 13.57 -7.24
C ARG A 273 -16.30 12.30 -7.32
N ASP A 274 -16.61 11.36 -6.44
CA ASP A 274 -15.92 10.09 -6.44
C ASP A 274 -16.17 9.33 -7.75
N SER A 275 -15.23 8.47 -8.11
CA SER A 275 -15.34 7.69 -9.33
C SER A 275 -14.61 6.37 -9.22
N TYR A 276 -15.13 5.38 -9.93
CA TYR A 276 -14.61 4.03 -9.95
C TYR A 276 -14.07 3.66 -11.33
N HIS A 277 -12.91 3.00 -11.35
CA HIS A 277 -12.22 2.60 -12.57
C HIS A 277 -11.72 1.17 -12.44
N PRO A 278 -11.74 0.35 -13.51
CA PRO A 278 -11.01 -0.90 -13.50
C PRO A 278 -9.50 -0.63 -13.46
N SER A 279 -8.75 -1.46 -12.73
CA SER A 279 -7.30 -1.50 -12.83
C SER A 279 -6.89 -2.11 -14.16
N THR A 280 -5.94 -1.48 -14.84
CA THR A 280 -5.30 -1.99 -16.06
C THR A 280 -4.00 -2.72 -15.75
N ARG A 281 -3.41 -2.48 -14.57
CA ARG A 281 -2.17 -3.11 -14.10
C ARG A 281 -2.39 -4.42 -13.35
N THR A 282 -3.54 -4.57 -12.69
CA THR A 282 -3.86 -5.75 -11.86
C THR A 282 -5.29 -6.22 -12.14
N ALA A 283 -5.40 -7.37 -12.82
CA ALA A 283 -6.68 -7.93 -13.22
C ALA A 283 -7.66 -8.06 -12.04
N PHE A 284 -8.95 -7.80 -12.32
CA PHE A 284 -10.06 -7.87 -11.37
C PHE A 284 -9.96 -6.92 -10.15
N ARG A 285 -9.01 -5.97 -10.15
CA ARG A 285 -8.93 -4.91 -9.15
C ARG A 285 -9.63 -3.65 -9.66
N ARG A 286 -10.11 -2.84 -8.72
CA ARG A 286 -10.77 -1.56 -8.98
C ARG A 286 -10.04 -0.44 -8.25
N ILE A 287 -10.16 0.76 -8.80
CA ILE A 287 -9.67 2.01 -8.23
C ILE A 287 -10.89 2.85 -7.88
N HIS A 288 -10.89 3.43 -6.69
CA HIS A 288 -11.85 4.43 -6.24
C HIS A 288 -11.06 5.72 -5.94
N LEU A 289 -11.36 6.77 -6.69
CA LEU A 289 -10.82 8.12 -6.53
C LEU A 289 -11.83 9.00 -5.80
N ASP A 290 -11.40 9.78 -4.81
CA ASP A 290 -12.25 10.72 -4.06
C ASP A 290 -11.63 12.13 -4.13
N PRO A 291 -11.85 12.87 -5.24
CA PRO A 291 -11.20 14.16 -5.46
C PRO A 291 -11.83 15.27 -4.62
N HIS A 292 -10.97 16.09 -4.02
CA HIS A 292 -11.34 17.33 -3.34
C HIS A 292 -11.69 18.42 -4.38
N PRO A 293 -12.78 19.20 -4.18
CA PRO A 293 -13.21 20.22 -5.14
C PRO A 293 -12.13 21.26 -5.48
N SER A 294 -11.26 21.59 -4.54
CA SER A 294 -10.20 22.60 -4.72
C SER A 294 -8.79 22.03 -4.89
N TRP A 295 -8.55 20.78 -4.47
CA TRP A 295 -7.19 20.20 -4.45
C TRP A 295 -7.05 19.02 -5.41
N GLY A 296 -8.14 18.59 -6.05
CA GLY A 296 -8.16 17.46 -6.96
C GLY A 296 -7.97 16.13 -6.24
N TYR A 297 -7.24 15.20 -6.86
CA TYR A 297 -7.10 13.82 -6.40
C TYR A 297 -6.18 13.69 -5.19
N VAL A 298 -6.71 13.78 -3.99
CA VAL A 298 -5.93 13.74 -2.74
C VAL A 298 -6.09 12.46 -1.94
N ARG A 299 -7.03 11.61 -2.34
CA ARG A 299 -7.36 10.33 -1.72
C ARG A 299 -7.74 9.32 -2.80
N ALA A 300 -7.22 8.11 -2.68
CA ALA A 300 -7.59 6.98 -3.53
C ALA A 300 -7.47 5.66 -2.77
N VAL A 301 -8.20 4.65 -3.23
CA VAL A 301 -7.97 3.25 -2.86
C VAL A 301 -7.98 2.38 -4.11
N ALA A 302 -7.06 1.41 -4.19
CA ALA A 302 -7.00 0.44 -5.28
C ALA A 302 -6.93 -0.99 -4.73
N GLY A 303 -7.65 -1.93 -5.35
CA GLY A 303 -7.61 -3.34 -4.98
C GLY A 303 -8.96 -4.05 -5.04
N LYS A 304 -9.18 -5.00 -4.13
CA LYS A 304 -10.45 -5.67 -3.88
C LYS A 304 -11.31 -4.79 -2.97
N LEU A 305 -12.04 -3.85 -3.54
CA LEU A 305 -12.85 -2.91 -2.75
C LEU A 305 -13.93 -3.61 -1.92
N ALA A 306 -14.46 -4.73 -2.41
CA ALA A 306 -15.44 -5.56 -1.71
C ALA A 306 -14.84 -6.47 -0.62
N MET A 307 -13.50 -6.54 -0.49
CA MET A 307 -12.88 -7.32 0.58
C MET A 307 -13.34 -6.77 1.94
N THR A 308 -13.85 -7.65 2.78
CA THR A 308 -14.33 -7.30 4.10
C THR A 308 -13.19 -7.18 5.11
N THR A 309 -13.41 -6.44 6.19
CA THR A 309 -12.52 -6.40 7.35
C THR A 309 -12.43 -7.77 8.03
N ASN A 310 -13.45 -8.62 7.92
CA ASN A 310 -13.40 -10.01 8.33
C ASN A 310 -12.35 -10.79 7.53
N GLU A 311 -12.40 -10.73 6.20
CA GLU A 311 -11.41 -11.38 5.33
C GLU A 311 -9.99 -10.83 5.52
N TRP A 312 -9.85 -9.53 5.83
CA TRP A 312 -8.58 -8.92 6.19
C TRP A 312 -8.03 -9.48 7.52
N LEU A 313 -8.90 -9.71 8.51
CA LEU A 313 -8.56 -10.36 9.78
C LEU A 313 -8.33 -11.87 9.64
N GLY A 314 -8.55 -12.45 8.46
CA GLY A 314 -8.50 -13.91 8.24
C GLY A 314 -9.68 -14.65 8.88
N LEU A 315 -10.79 -13.95 9.14
CA LEU A 315 -12.04 -14.53 9.59
C LEU A 315 -12.89 -14.94 8.39
N ALA A 316 -13.84 -15.86 8.60
CA ALA A 316 -14.82 -16.21 7.59
C ALA A 316 -15.64 -14.98 7.16
N PRO A 317 -16.08 -14.91 5.88
CA PRO A 317 -17.04 -13.90 5.45
C PRO A 317 -18.30 -13.95 6.34
N PRO A 318 -18.96 -12.80 6.59
CA PRO A 318 -20.30 -12.84 7.19
C PRO A 318 -21.21 -13.71 6.29
N GLY A 319 -21.85 -14.71 6.91
CA GLY A 319 -22.85 -15.56 6.26
C GLY A 319 -24.18 -14.84 6.04
#